data_AF-A0A4Y8CN19-F1
#
_entry.id   AF-A0A4Y8CN19-F1
#
_cell.length_a   1.000
_cell.length_b   1.000
_cell.length_c   1.000
_cell.angle_alpha   90.00
_cell.angle_beta   90.00
_cell.angle_gamma   90.00
#
_symmetry.space_group_name_H-M   'P 1'
#
loop_
_entity.id
_entity.type
_entity.pdbx_description
1 polymer ?
#
loop_
_entity_poly.entity_id
_entity_poly.type
_entity_poly.pdbx_seq_one_letter_code
_entity_poly.pdbx_strand_id
1 'polypeptide(L)'
;GFGVMITLSSHLNKNENMAKTAIYTGVLNTIIAVLAGFMIFPALFSAGLAPDSGPSLVFETLPIAFSHIHFGTIVCILFFVLLLIAALTTSLPIYQVIISVLEEKFKYSKNLSINLTLGFIFILGNLPCILTYGPWRDIVIIKGKNIFDSFDFISGNILFVLTAFFCCIYVGWILGKQESLKELSNNNTLKSSWFGIWFYYVKYIVPLIILIIFIYGILN
;
A
#
# COMPACT_ATOMS: atom_id res chain seq x y z
N GLY A 1 0.72 -7.38 -2.15
CA GLY A 1 1.90 -7.31 -1.29
C GLY A 1 1.54 -7.53 0.16
N PHE A 2 0.86 -6.59 0.82
CA PHE A 2 0.64 -6.63 2.28
C PHE A 2 -0.43 -7.58 2.81
N GLY A 3 -1.00 -8.48 2.00
CA GLY A 3 -2.11 -9.34 2.43
C GLY A 3 -3.46 -8.62 2.65
N VAL A 4 -3.50 -7.29 2.67
CA VAL A 4 -4.73 -6.49 2.89
C VAL A 4 -5.87 -6.90 1.98
N MET A 5 -5.63 -6.98 0.66
CA MET A 5 -6.68 -7.37 -0.28
C MET A 5 -7.12 -8.81 -0.08
N ILE A 6 -6.23 -9.71 0.37
CA ILE A 6 -6.57 -11.10 0.69
C ILE A 6 -7.51 -11.12 1.89
N THR A 7 -7.16 -10.43 2.98
CA THR A 7 -7.99 -10.31 4.19
C THR A 7 -9.31 -9.59 3.93
N LEU A 8 -9.34 -8.52 3.15
CA LEU A 8 -10.60 -7.83 2.81
C LEU A 8 -11.47 -8.72 1.92
N SER A 9 -10.87 -9.44 0.97
CA SER A 9 -11.60 -10.34 0.08
C SER A 9 -12.17 -11.58 0.78
N SER A 10 -11.56 -12.04 1.88
CA SER A 10 -12.09 -13.17 2.65
C SER A 10 -13.40 -12.85 3.36
N HIS A 11 -13.72 -11.56 3.53
CA HIS A 11 -14.99 -11.09 4.09
C HIS A 11 -16.04 -10.78 3.01
N LEU A 12 -15.72 -10.93 1.71
CA LEU A 12 -16.68 -10.73 0.63
C LEU A 12 -17.57 -11.95 0.44
N ASN A 13 -18.83 -11.70 0.05
CA ASN A 13 -19.75 -12.77 -0.32
C ASN A 13 -19.29 -13.46 -1.61
N LYS A 14 -19.45 -14.80 -1.68
CA LYS A 14 -19.02 -15.64 -2.82
C LYS A 14 -19.69 -15.31 -4.16
N ASN A 15 -20.74 -14.48 -4.15
CA ASN A 15 -21.47 -14.09 -5.36
C ASN A 15 -20.99 -12.75 -5.93
N GLU A 16 -20.12 -12.02 -5.23
CA GLU A 16 -19.62 -10.73 -5.67
C GLU A 16 -18.64 -10.88 -6.84
N ASN A 17 -18.69 -9.96 -7.79
CA ASN A 17 -17.80 -9.99 -8.95
C ASN A 17 -16.44 -9.37 -8.58
N MET A 18 -15.52 -10.20 -8.10
CA MET A 18 -14.16 -9.78 -7.70
C MET A 18 -13.37 -9.12 -8.83
N ALA A 19 -13.52 -9.60 -10.07
CA ALA A 19 -12.81 -9.05 -11.21
C ALA A 19 -13.26 -7.60 -11.52
N LYS A 20 -14.57 -7.35 -11.47
CA LYS A 20 -15.14 -6.01 -11.64
C LYS A 20 -14.63 -5.07 -10.56
N THR A 21 -14.72 -5.48 -9.30
CA THR A 21 -14.25 -4.68 -8.15
C THR A 21 -12.77 -4.35 -8.25
N ALA A 22 -11.92 -5.32 -8.62
CA ALA A 22 -10.49 -5.10 -8.81
C ALA A 22 -10.18 -4.05 -9.89
N ILE A 23 -10.91 -4.10 -11.03
CA ILE A 23 -10.74 -3.13 -12.12
C ILE A 23 -11.13 -1.72 -11.67
N TYR A 24 -12.31 -1.56 -11.05
CA TYR A 24 -12.75 -0.24 -10.57
C TYR A 24 -11.77 0.34 -9.55
N THR A 25 -11.34 -0.46 -8.57
CA THR A 25 -10.38 -0.03 -7.57
C THR A 25 -9.05 0.40 -8.20
N GLY A 26 -8.52 -0.37 -9.15
CA GLY A 26 -7.27 -0.03 -9.85
C GLY A 26 -7.37 1.25 -10.69
N VAL A 27 -8.46 1.40 -11.45
CA VAL A 27 -8.68 2.57 -12.31
C VAL A 27 -8.89 3.83 -11.46
N LEU A 28 -9.76 3.77 -10.45
CA LEU A 28 -10.02 4.91 -9.57
C LEU A 28 -8.76 5.33 -8.82
N ASN A 29 -7.99 4.38 -8.28
CA ASN A 29 -6.72 4.69 -7.62
C ASN A 29 -5.76 5.42 -8.55
N THR A 30 -5.66 4.98 -9.81
CA THR A 30 -4.77 5.61 -10.80
C THR A 30 -5.24 7.02 -11.15
N ILE A 31 -6.54 7.21 -11.38
CA ILE A 31 -7.11 8.54 -11.67
C ILE A 31 -6.84 9.51 -10.52
N ILE A 32 -7.10 9.08 -9.28
CA ILE A 32 -6.87 9.90 -8.08
C ILE A 32 -5.38 10.25 -7.94
N ALA A 33 -4.47 9.30 -8.17
CA ALA A 33 -3.03 9.55 -8.11
C ALA A 33 -2.57 10.57 -9.17
N VAL A 34 -3.08 10.46 -10.40
CA VAL A 34 -2.77 11.41 -11.48
C VAL A 34 -3.31 12.81 -11.16
N LEU A 35 -4.55 12.90 -10.67
CA LEU A 35 -5.15 14.18 -10.25
C LEU A 35 -4.38 14.81 -9.09
N ALA A 36 -3.93 14.01 -8.12
CA ALA A 36 -3.09 14.49 -7.03
C ALA A 36 -1.74 15.02 -7.55
N GLY A 37 -1.11 14.35 -8.51
CA GLY A 37 0.10 14.84 -9.17
C GLY A 37 -0.12 16.20 -9.85
N PHE A 38 -1.21 16.35 -10.61
CA PHE A 38 -1.58 17.63 -11.23
C PHE A 38 -1.90 18.73 -10.22
N MET A 39 -2.31 18.39 -9.00
CA MET A 39 -2.53 19.35 -7.93
C MET A 39 -1.22 19.77 -7.25
N ILE A 40 -0.35 18.81 -6.91
CA ILE A 40 0.84 19.02 -6.09
C ILE A 40 1.97 19.68 -6.89
N PHE A 41 2.29 19.19 -8.10
CA PHE A 41 3.48 19.66 -8.83
C PHE A 41 3.40 21.12 -9.29
N PRO A 42 2.29 21.62 -9.85
CA PRO A 42 2.20 23.05 -10.24
C PRO A 42 2.31 23.98 -9.04
N ALA A 43 1.68 23.59 -7.93
CA ALA A 43 1.74 24.32 -6.67
C ALA A 43 3.18 24.42 -6.12
N LEU A 44 3.90 23.30 -6.20
CA LEU A 44 5.29 23.18 -5.78
C LEU A 44 6.24 24.04 -6.63
N PHE A 45 6.10 23.99 -7.96
CA PHE A 45 6.91 24.83 -8.86
C PHE A 45 6.58 26.31 -8.73
N SER A 46 5.32 26.67 -8.48
CA SER A 46 4.91 28.05 -8.21
C SER A 46 5.49 28.60 -6.90
N ALA A 47 5.73 27.74 -5.91
CA ALA A 47 6.36 28.09 -4.64
C ALA A 47 7.90 28.10 -4.69
N GLY A 48 8.51 27.71 -5.82
CA GLY A 48 9.96 27.62 -5.98
C GLY A 48 10.62 26.48 -5.18
N LEU A 49 9.84 25.47 -4.79
CA LEU A 49 10.31 24.34 -4.00
C LEU A 49 10.78 23.20 -4.92
N ALA A 50 11.75 22.40 -4.47
CA ALA A 50 12.24 21.24 -5.21
C ALA A 50 11.33 20.01 -4.96
N PRO A 51 11.07 19.17 -5.98
CA PRO A 51 10.16 18.02 -5.86
C PRO A 51 10.77 16.79 -5.16
N ASP A 52 11.96 16.91 -4.57
CA ASP A 52 12.78 15.80 -4.09
C ASP A 52 12.81 15.63 -2.56
N SER A 53 11.97 16.37 -1.82
CA SER A 53 11.97 16.36 -0.34
C SER A 53 11.22 15.19 0.33
N GLY A 54 10.90 14.13 -0.44
CA GLY A 54 10.33 12.89 0.11
C GLY A 54 8.98 13.09 0.83
N PRO A 55 8.70 12.33 1.91
CA PRO A 55 7.43 12.38 2.63
C PRO A 55 7.09 13.76 3.24
N SER A 56 8.10 14.55 3.60
CA SER A 56 7.92 15.89 4.18
C SER A 56 7.35 16.90 3.18
N LEU A 57 7.47 16.62 1.87
CA LEU A 57 7.05 17.52 0.80
C LEU A 57 5.59 17.95 0.95
N VAL A 58 4.68 17.01 1.21
CA VAL A 58 3.24 17.29 1.35
C VAL A 58 2.97 18.23 2.55
N PHE A 59 3.78 18.15 3.60
CA PHE A 59 3.62 18.96 4.81
C PHE A 59 4.30 20.33 4.74
N GLU A 60 5.25 20.51 3.83
CA GLU A 60 5.92 21.79 3.62
C GLU A 60 5.33 22.55 2.42
N THR A 61 5.16 21.90 1.28
CA THR A 61 4.81 22.56 0.03
C THR A 61 3.34 22.91 -0.06
N LEU A 62 2.43 22.08 0.45
CA LEU A 62 1.00 22.32 0.34
C LEU A 62 0.51 23.50 1.20
N PRO A 63 0.96 23.68 2.46
CA PRO A 63 0.62 24.89 3.21
C PRO A 63 1.05 26.18 2.51
N ILE A 64 2.25 26.18 1.92
CA ILE A 64 2.77 27.34 1.17
C ILE A 64 1.90 27.60 -0.07
N ALA A 65 1.56 26.56 -0.82
CA ALA A 65 0.68 26.68 -1.97
C ALA A 65 -0.70 27.23 -1.62
N PHE A 66 -1.30 26.72 -0.54
CA PHE A 66 -2.60 27.21 -0.08
C PHE A 66 -2.52 28.66 0.41
N SER A 67 -1.39 29.13 0.94
CA SER A 67 -1.23 30.52 1.39
C SER A 67 -1.41 31.56 0.27
N HIS A 68 -1.20 31.17 -0.99
CA HIS A 68 -1.42 32.03 -2.16
C HIS A 68 -2.89 32.09 -2.62
N ILE A 69 -3.77 31.25 -2.05
CA ILE A 69 -5.19 31.17 -2.42
C ILE A 69 -6.02 32.01 -1.44
N HIS A 70 -7.02 32.74 -1.94
CA HIS A 70 -7.98 33.44 -1.10
C HIS A 70 -8.79 32.43 -0.27
N PHE A 71 -8.85 32.60 1.06
CA PHE A 71 -9.34 31.58 2.03
C PHE A 71 -8.50 30.28 2.11
N GLY A 72 -7.23 30.34 1.69
CA GLY A 72 -6.30 29.22 1.70
C GLY A 72 -6.19 28.46 3.03
N THR A 73 -6.26 29.16 4.16
CA THR A 73 -6.22 28.53 5.50
C THR A 73 -7.37 27.55 5.71
N ILE A 74 -8.59 27.87 5.27
CA ILE A 74 -9.75 26.98 5.41
C ILE A 74 -9.56 25.74 4.53
N VAL A 75 -9.09 25.94 3.29
CA VAL A 75 -8.81 24.84 2.35
C VAL A 75 -7.71 23.93 2.89
N CYS A 76 -6.66 24.51 3.47
CA CYS A 76 -5.55 23.79 4.09
C CYS A 76 -6.04 22.91 5.27
N ILE A 77 -6.86 23.46 6.17
CA ILE A 77 -7.45 22.70 7.28
C ILE A 77 -8.29 21.53 6.76
N LEU A 78 -9.19 21.79 5.80
CA LEU A 78 -10.05 20.77 5.23
C LEU A 78 -9.23 19.67 4.54
N PHE A 79 -8.18 20.04 3.82
CA PHE A 79 -7.27 19.12 3.16
C PHE A 79 -6.59 18.19 4.16
N PHE A 80 -6.00 18.70 5.24
CA PHE A 80 -5.32 17.86 6.23
C PHE A 80 -6.29 16.97 7.01
N VAL A 81 -7.51 17.43 7.27
CA VAL A 81 -8.56 16.58 7.87
C VAL A 81 -8.90 15.42 6.94
N LEU A 82 -9.09 15.69 5.64
CA LEU A 82 -9.34 14.63 4.65
C LEU A 82 -8.15 13.69 4.50
N LEU A 83 -6.92 14.23 4.49
CA LEU A 83 -5.68 13.45 4.44
C LEU A 83 -5.56 12.52 5.66
N LEU A 84 -5.89 13.01 6.85
CA LEU A 84 -5.91 12.21 8.09
C LEU A 84 -6.94 11.08 8.01
N ILE A 85 -8.15 11.36 7.53
CA ILE A 85 -9.19 10.33 7.32
C ILE A 85 -8.71 9.29 6.29
N ALA A 86 -8.08 9.72 5.20
CA ALA A 86 -7.53 8.83 4.18
C ALA A 86 -6.40 7.94 4.71
N ALA A 87 -5.50 8.49 5.54
CA ALA A 87 -4.45 7.74 6.21
C ALA A 87 -5.01 6.74 7.23
N LEU A 88 -6.03 7.14 8.00
CA LEU A 88 -6.69 6.26 8.95
C LEU A 88 -7.39 5.09 8.24
N THR A 89 -8.15 5.37 7.20
CA THR A 89 -8.88 4.34 6.44
C THR A 89 -7.96 3.35 5.73
N THR A 90 -6.74 3.76 5.36
CA THR A 90 -5.73 2.86 4.78
C THR A 90 -4.99 2.04 5.84
N SER A 91 -4.73 2.61 7.02
CA SER A 91 -3.98 1.94 8.09
C SER A 91 -4.81 0.86 8.82
N LEU A 92 -6.11 1.05 8.99
CA LEU A 92 -6.98 0.08 9.66
C LEU A 92 -6.95 -1.32 9.02
N PRO A 93 -7.11 -1.50 7.70
CA PRO A 93 -6.96 -2.81 7.06
C PRO A 93 -5.57 -3.43 7.21
N ILE A 94 -4.50 -2.62 7.27
CA ILE A 94 -3.14 -3.13 7.47
C ILE A 94 -3.01 -3.77 8.85
N TYR A 95 -3.52 -3.12 9.89
CA TYR A 95 -3.59 -3.71 11.23
C TYR A 95 -4.45 -4.97 11.26
N GLN A 96 -5.59 -4.95 10.55
CA GLN A 96 -6.50 -6.09 10.48
C GLN A 96 -5.82 -7.36 9.93
N VAL A 97 -4.88 -7.25 9.00
CA VAL A 97 -4.12 -8.41 8.50
C VAL A 97 -3.40 -9.13 9.64
N ILE A 98 -2.71 -8.38 10.50
CA ILE A 98 -1.93 -8.94 11.61
C ILE A 98 -2.87 -9.52 12.68
N ILE A 99 -3.94 -8.78 13.00
CA ILE A 99 -4.96 -9.20 13.96
C ILE A 99 -5.62 -10.51 13.53
N SER A 100 -6.03 -10.63 12.26
CA SER A 100 -6.63 -11.84 11.71
C SER A 100 -5.68 -13.04 11.80
N VAL A 101 -4.37 -12.85 11.57
CA VAL A 101 -3.38 -13.93 11.73
C VAL A 101 -3.29 -14.38 13.19
N LEU A 102 -3.29 -13.45 14.16
CA LEU A 102 -3.26 -13.79 15.59
C LEU A 102 -4.53 -14.51 16.05
N GLU A 103 -5.70 -14.09 15.56
CA GLU A 103 -6.99 -14.71 15.89
C GLU A 103 -7.14 -16.10 15.24
N GLU A 104 -6.89 -16.23 13.94
CA GLU A 104 -7.16 -17.47 13.20
C GLU A 104 -6.08 -18.52 13.41
N LYS A 105 -4.80 -18.12 13.39
CA LYS A 105 -3.66 -19.06 13.46
C LYS A 105 -3.23 -19.35 14.89
N PHE A 106 -3.18 -18.31 15.74
CA PHE A 106 -2.73 -18.44 17.13
C PHE A 106 -3.89 -18.58 18.13
N LYS A 107 -5.15 -18.47 17.67
CA LYS A 107 -6.36 -18.63 18.48
C LYS A 107 -6.42 -17.67 19.68
N TYR A 108 -5.84 -16.48 19.53
CA TYR A 108 -5.90 -15.44 20.57
C TYR A 108 -7.26 -14.75 20.58
N SER A 109 -7.64 -14.23 21.74
CA SER A 109 -8.87 -13.44 21.87
C SER A 109 -8.72 -12.10 21.15
N LYS A 110 -9.82 -11.59 20.58
CA LYS A 110 -9.82 -10.36 19.78
C LYS A 110 -9.17 -9.16 20.49
N ASN A 111 -9.52 -8.94 21.76
CA ASN A 111 -8.97 -7.84 22.54
C ASN A 111 -7.45 -8.00 22.77
N LEU A 112 -6.97 -9.23 22.96
CA LEU A 112 -5.55 -9.49 23.10
C LEU A 112 -4.82 -9.22 21.78
N SER A 113 -5.35 -9.73 20.65
CA SER A 113 -4.78 -9.52 19.32
C SER A 113 -4.67 -8.04 18.94
N ILE A 114 -5.71 -7.25 19.23
CA ILE A 114 -5.72 -5.80 18.98
C ILE A 114 -4.65 -5.10 19.84
N ASN A 115 -4.66 -5.32 21.15
CA ASN A 115 -3.74 -4.65 22.07
C ASN A 115 -2.28 -5.03 21.79
N LEU A 116 -2.02 -6.31 21.50
CA LEU A 116 -0.69 -6.79 21.17
C LEU A 116 -0.20 -6.17 19.85
N THR A 117 -1.04 -6.18 18.81
CA THR A 117 -0.68 -5.61 17.50
C THR A 117 -0.40 -4.11 17.60
N LEU A 118 -1.30 -3.34 18.19
CA LEU A 118 -1.16 -1.89 18.31
C LEU A 118 0.01 -1.52 19.24
N GLY A 119 0.12 -2.17 20.41
CA GLY A 119 1.20 -1.92 21.35
C GLY A 119 2.58 -2.25 20.77
N PHE A 120 2.70 -3.39 20.09
CA PHE A 120 3.95 -3.80 19.45
C PHE A 120 4.37 -2.84 18.34
N ILE A 121 3.44 -2.47 17.45
CA ILE A 121 3.73 -1.54 16.34
C ILE A 121 3.99 -0.12 16.84
N PHE A 122 3.34 0.28 17.93
CA PHE A 122 3.62 1.58 18.55
C PHE A 122 5.04 1.63 19.12
N ILE A 123 5.43 0.61 19.90
CA ILE A 123 6.72 0.59 20.60
C ILE A 123 7.89 0.36 19.63
N LEU A 124 7.78 -0.58 18.70
CA LEU A 124 8.89 -0.98 17.83
C LEU A 124 8.85 -0.32 16.45
N GLY A 125 7.69 0.16 16.00
CA GLY A 125 7.53 0.85 14.73
C GLY A 125 7.56 2.36 14.92
N ASN A 126 6.50 2.90 15.52
CA ASN A 126 6.24 4.34 15.55
C ASN A 126 7.28 5.11 16.38
N LEU A 127 7.59 4.66 17.60
CA LEU A 127 8.55 5.35 18.46
C LEU A 127 9.95 5.49 17.82
N PRO A 128 10.59 4.42 17.31
CA PRO A 128 11.87 4.55 16.60
C PRO A 128 11.82 5.47 15.38
N CYS A 129 10.73 5.39 14.59
CA CYS A 129 10.55 6.22 13.41
C CYS A 129 10.46 7.72 13.77
N ILE A 130 9.73 8.07 14.83
CA ILE A 130 9.61 9.46 15.28
C ILE A 130 10.95 9.96 15.85
N LEU A 131 11.62 9.15 16.67
CA LEU A 131 12.89 9.51 17.30
C LEU A 131 14.02 9.75 16.27
N THR A 132 13.89 9.17 15.09
CA THR A 132 14.83 9.35 13.98
C THR A 132 14.91 10.81 13.50
N TYR A 133 13.83 11.58 13.64
CA TYR A 133 13.84 13.00 13.29
C TYR A 133 14.32 13.90 14.45
N GLY A 134 14.71 13.31 15.58
CA GLY A 134 15.20 14.02 16.76
C GLY A 134 16.41 13.34 17.39
N PRO A 135 16.30 12.70 18.56
CA PRO A 135 17.47 12.17 19.30
C PRO A 135 18.26 11.07 18.58
N TRP A 136 17.62 10.31 17.69
CA TRP A 136 18.21 9.16 17.01
C TRP A 136 18.59 9.46 15.56
N ARG A 137 18.74 10.74 15.21
CA ARG A 137 19.03 11.17 13.83
C ARG A 137 20.33 10.59 13.26
N ASP A 138 21.32 10.37 14.11
CA ASP A 138 22.62 9.84 13.69
C ASP A 138 22.65 8.30 13.62
N ILE A 139 21.55 7.63 14.00
CA ILE A 139 21.44 6.17 13.92
C ILE A 139 21.07 5.78 12.50
N VAL A 140 22.01 5.10 11.85
CA VAL A 140 21.91 4.61 10.48
C VAL A 140 21.87 3.09 10.51
N ILE A 141 20.94 2.48 9.77
CA ILE A 141 20.78 1.02 9.73
C ILE A 141 21.24 0.47 8.37
N ILE A 142 20.47 0.70 7.31
CA ILE A 142 20.68 0.04 6.01
C ILE A 142 21.18 1.04 4.98
N LYS A 143 22.30 0.75 4.31
CA LYS A 143 22.84 1.57 3.20
C LYS A 143 22.95 3.08 3.51
N GLY A 144 23.25 3.48 4.75
CA GLY A 144 23.30 4.92 5.07
C GLY A 144 21.96 5.55 5.44
N LYS A 145 20.85 4.79 5.39
CA LYS A 145 19.49 5.27 5.69
C LYS A 145 19.21 5.31 7.19
N ASN A 146 18.43 6.31 7.58
CA ASN A 146 17.90 6.44 8.94
C ASN A 146 16.90 5.29 9.23
N ILE A 147 16.37 5.19 10.46
CA ILE A 147 15.50 4.06 10.84
C ILE A 147 14.20 4.03 10.02
N PHE A 148 13.57 5.20 9.83
CA PHE A 148 12.33 5.32 9.06
C PHE A 148 12.53 4.88 7.59
N ASP A 149 13.55 5.44 6.93
CA ASP A 149 13.89 5.13 5.54
C ASP A 149 14.34 3.67 5.38
N SER A 150 14.93 3.07 6.41
CA SER A 150 15.28 1.64 6.42
C SER A 150 14.04 0.77 6.48
N PHE A 151 13.06 1.12 7.33
CA PHE A 151 11.77 0.42 7.37
C PHE A 151 10.98 0.58 6.08
N ASP A 152 10.96 1.78 5.51
CA ASP A 152 10.33 2.03 4.21
C ASP A 152 10.97 1.17 3.11
N PHE A 153 12.31 1.14 3.05
CA PHE A 153 13.03 0.32 2.07
C PHE A 153 12.78 -1.20 2.26
N ILE A 154 12.87 -1.73 3.48
CA ILE A 154 12.61 -3.15 3.75
C ILE A 154 11.16 -3.49 3.38
N SER A 155 10.21 -2.67 3.80
CA SER A 155 8.79 -2.94 3.59
C SER A 155 8.41 -2.81 2.12
N GLY A 156 8.71 -1.67 1.50
CA GLY A 156 8.30 -1.31 0.14
C GLY A 156 9.10 -2.03 -0.95
N ASN A 157 10.43 -2.05 -0.84
CA ASN A 157 11.28 -2.57 -1.92
C ASN A 157 11.54 -4.07 -1.79
N ILE A 158 11.51 -4.62 -0.56
CA ILE A 158 11.83 -6.03 -0.33
C ILE A 158 10.57 -6.85 -0.05
N LEU A 159 9.92 -6.65 1.11
CA LEU A 159 8.84 -7.53 1.56
C LEU A 159 7.62 -7.46 0.65
N PHE A 160 7.21 -6.26 0.23
CA PHE A 160 6.07 -6.08 -0.65
C PHE A 160 6.27 -6.76 -2.01
N VAL A 161 7.45 -6.58 -2.60
CA VAL A 161 7.84 -7.11 -3.92
C VAL A 161 7.95 -8.63 -3.87
N LEU A 162 8.63 -9.17 -2.85
CA LEU A 162 8.74 -10.62 -2.64
C LEU A 162 7.38 -11.26 -2.40
N THR A 163 6.51 -10.66 -1.58
CA THR A 163 5.19 -11.22 -1.33
C THR A 163 4.34 -11.22 -2.61
N ALA A 164 4.41 -10.15 -3.41
CA ALA A 164 3.75 -10.10 -4.71
C ALA A 164 4.27 -11.19 -5.67
N PHE A 165 5.60 -11.41 -5.70
CA PHE A 165 6.22 -12.47 -6.49
C PHE A 165 5.74 -13.87 -6.08
N PHE A 166 5.75 -14.18 -4.79
CA PHE A 166 5.27 -15.47 -4.28
C PHE A 166 3.77 -15.68 -4.53
N CYS A 167 2.94 -14.63 -4.43
CA CYS A 167 1.54 -14.73 -4.82
C CYS A 167 1.38 -15.09 -6.31
N CYS A 168 2.19 -14.52 -7.20
CA CYS A 168 2.15 -14.84 -8.63
C CYS A 168 2.56 -16.29 -8.89
N ILE A 169 3.60 -16.78 -8.20
CA ILE A 169 4.02 -18.19 -8.29
C ILE A 169 2.91 -19.10 -7.78
N TYR A 170 2.31 -18.79 -6.64
CA TYR A 170 1.22 -19.57 -6.07
C TYR A 170 0.04 -19.69 -7.03
N VAL A 171 -0.44 -18.58 -7.58
CA VAL A 171 -1.55 -18.58 -8.54
C VAL A 171 -1.17 -19.30 -9.85
N GLY A 172 0.00 -19.00 -10.41
CA GLY A 172 0.39 -19.50 -11.73
C GLY A 172 0.82 -20.97 -11.77
N TRP A 173 1.36 -21.49 -10.66
CA TRP A 173 2.02 -22.81 -10.62
C TRP A 173 1.42 -23.78 -9.60
N ILE A 174 0.92 -23.31 -8.45
CA ILE A 174 0.41 -24.17 -7.37
C ILE A 174 -1.11 -24.35 -7.46
N LEU A 175 -1.87 -23.24 -7.49
CA LEU A 175 -3.34 -23.27 -7.57
C LEU A 175 -3.82 -23.84 -8.91
N GLY A 176 -3.07 -23.55 -9.98
CA GLY A 176 -3.36 -24.07 -11.32
C GLY A 176 -4.48 -23.30 -12.03
N LYS A 177 -4.53 -23.48 -13.36
CA LYS A 177 -5.40 -22.71 -14.25
C LYS A 177 -6.89 -22.95 -13.98
N GLN A 178 -7.29 -24.20 -13.76
CA GLN A 178 -8.70 -24.55 -13.65
C GLN A 178 -9.34 -23.96 -12.38
N GLU A 179 -8.69 -24.10 -11.23
CA GLU A 179 -9.20 -23.55 -9.97
C GLU A 179 -9.17 -22.02 -9.96
N SER A 180 -8.10 -21.41 -10.49
CA SER A 180 -8.01 -19.95 -10.63
C SER A 180 -9.15 -19.37 -11.49
N LEU A 181 -9.45 -20.02 -12.62
CA LEU A 181 -10.55 -19.60 -13.50
C LEU A 181 -11.93 -19.86 -12.88
N LYS A 182 -12.07 -20.93 -12.10
CA LYS A 182 -13.32 -21.27 -11.41
C LYS A 182 -13.66 -20.26 -10.31
N GLU A 183 -12.67 -19.87 -9.51
CA GLU A 183 -12.81 -18.82 -8.50
C GLU A 183 -13.10 -17.45 -9.15
N LEU A 184 -12.37 -17.09 -10.21
CA LEU A 184 -12.61 -15.82 -10.93
C LEU A 184 -13.98 -15.76 -11.63
N SER A 185 -14.51 -16.91 -12.05
CA SER A 185 -15.80 -17.00 -12.74
C SER A 185 -16.99 -17.19 -11.79
N ASN A 186 -16.77 -17.15 -10.47
CA ASN A 186 -17.77 -17.50 -9.45
C ASN A 186 -18.50 -18.81 -9.83
N ASN A 187 -17.74 -19.89 -10.03
CA ASN A 187 -18.25 -21.18 -10.48
C ASN A 187 -19.05 -21.11 -11.81
N ASN A 188 -18.46 -20.52 -12.86
CA ASN A 188 -19.05 -20.38 -14.21
C ASN A 188 -20.25 -19.44 -14.37
N THR A 189 -20.58 -18.62 -13.37
CA THR A 189 -21.63 -17.60 -13.50
C THR A 189 -21.16 -16.40 -14.32
N LEU A 190 -19.85 -16.13 -14.35
CA LEU A 190 -19.23 -15.07 -15.14
C LEU A 190 -18.38 -15.69 -16.24
N LYS A 191 -18.87 -15.69 -17.49
CA LYS A 191 -18.10 -16.13 -18.66
C LYS A 191 -17.33 -14.94 -19.25
N SER A 192 -16.00 -15.00 -19.20
CA SER A 192 -15.14 -14.04 -19.92
C SER A 192 -13.90 -14.72 -20.47
N SER A 193 -13.70 -14.61 -21.79
CA SER A 193 -12.48 -15.10 -22.47
C SER A 193 -11.20 -14.41 -21.98
N TRP A 194 -11.33 -13.26 -21.31
CA TRP A 194 -10.21 -12.49 -20.75
C TRP A 194 -9.55 -13.15 -19.55
N PHE A 195 -10.24 -14.04 -18.83
CA PHE A 195 -9.67 -14.72 -17.67
C PHE A 195 -8.53 -15.67 -18.05
N GLY A 196 -8.59 -16.28 -19.24
CA GLY A 196 -7.50 -17.10 -19.75
C GLY A 196 -6.24 -16.30 -20.03
N ILE A 197 -6.38 -15.11 -20.61
CA ILE A 197 -5.28 -14.17 -20.90
C ILE A 197 -4.68 -13.66 -19.59
N TRP A 198 -5.53 -13.29 -18.63
CA TRP A 198 -5.11 -12.88 -17.29
C TRP A 198 -4.25 -13.94 -16.61
N PHE A 199 -4.62 -15.23 -16.70
CA PHE A 199 -3.85 -16.30 -16.06
C PHE A 199 -2.43 -16.39 -16.62
N TYR A 200 -2.27 -16.35 -17.95
CA TYR A 200 -0.93 -16.37 -18.56
C TYR A 200 -0.13 -15.10 -18.24
N TYR A 201 -0.81 -13.96 -18.16
CA TYR A 201 -0.21 -12.70 -17.75
C TYR A 201 0.36 -12.79 -16.33
N VAL A 202 -0.44 -13.26 -15.36
CA VAL A 202 -0.01 -13.46 -13.96
C VAL A 202 1.05 -14.56 -13.82
N LYS A 203 0.99 -15.62 -14.64
CA LYS A 203 1.94 -16.72 -14.56
C LYS A 203 3.34 -16.38 -15.08
N TYR A 204 3.43 -15.59 -16.15
CA TYR A 204 4.71 -15.36 -16.85
C TYR A 204 5.16 -13.90 -16.86
N ILE A 205 4.26 -12.96 -17.18
CA ILE A 205 4.63 -11.57 -17.41
C ILE A 205 4.81 -10.82 -16.09
N VAL A 206 3.84 -10.92 -15.18
CA VAL A 206 3.88 -10.24 -13.87
C VAL A 206 5.11 -10.62 -13.03
N PRO A 207 5.44 -11.90 -12.81
CA PRO A 207 6.62 -12.26 -12.01
C PRO A 207 7.93 -11.78 -12.65
N LEU A 208 8.03 -11.74 -13.98
CA LEU A 208 9.19 -11.20 -14.67
C LEU A 208 9.34 -9.69 -14.45
N ILE A 209 8.25 -8.92 -14.56
CA ILE A 209 8.24 -7.48 -14.26
C ILE A 209 8.63 -7.23 -12.80
N ILE A 210 8.05 -7.98 -11.86
CA ILE A 210 8.37 -7.87 -10.43
C ILE A 210 9.86 -8.14 -10.18
N LEU A 211 10.43 -9.15 -10.84
CA LEU A 211 11.85 -9.49 -10.70
C LEU A 211 12.77 -8.38 -11.24
N ILE A 212 12.41 -7.77 -12.37
CA ILE A 212 13.14 -6.61 -12.92
C ILE A 212 13.09 -5.44 -11.93
N ILE A 213 11.91 -5.11 -11.41
CA ILE A 213 11.72 -4.02 -10.44
C ILE A 213 12.52 -4.29 -9.16
N PHE A 214 12.53 -5.55 -8.70
CA PHE A 214 13.29 -5.95 -7.51
C PHE A 214 14.80 -5.77 -7.68
N ILE A 215 15.35 -6.22 -8.82
CA ILE A 215 16.77 -6.04 -9.14
C ILE A 215 17.11 -4.56 -9.21
N TYR A 216 16.30 -3.76 -9.92
CA TYR A 216 16.52 -2.32 -10.04
C TYR A 216 16.45 -1.62 -8.68
N GLY A 217 15.44 -1.95 -7.86
CA GLY A 217 15.24 -1.35 -6.54
C GLY A 217 16.28 -1.75 -5.49
N ILE A 218 17.06 -2.81 -5.72
CA ILE A 218 18.20 -3.20 -4.88
C ILE A 218 19.51 -2.58 -5.36
N LEU A 219 19.69 -2.45 -6.68
CA LEU A 219 20.92 -1.91 -7.26
C LEU A 219 21.03 -0.39 -7.10
N ASN A 220 19.90 0.32 -7.16
CA ASN A 220 19.81 1.74 -6.77
C ASN A 220 19.52 1.92 -5.27
#